data_AF-A0A529K5U7-F1
#
_entry.id   AF-A0A529K5U7-F1
#
_cell.length_a   1.000
_cell.length_b   1.000
_cell.length_c   1.000
_cell.angle_alpha   90.00
_cell.angle_beta   90.00
_cell.angle_gamma   90.00
#
_symmetry.space_group_name_H-M   'P 1'
#
loop_
_entity.id
_entity.type
_entity.pdbx_description
1 polymer ?
#
loop_
_entity_poly.entity_id
_entity_poly.type
_entity_poly.pdbx_seq_one_letter_code
_entity_poly.pdbx_strand_id
1 'polypeptide(L)'
;MPTSNNPPFPAALRLFSVVVIIVLIVGAGLFFVPVLVKPRWPWAVTPFNARFLGGFYTAEMVVMAALLGWNRWSPGRLVLVMAFIFTVIVSVASFINLGYFNFERKAPWLWFLVYLASVAVSGLFLWRARARPSAKGVTLNPAWRGYMPVESAILGLYG
;
A
#
# COMPACT_ATOMS: atom_id res chain seq x y z
N MET A 1 -11.33 -16.76 28.24
CA MET A 1 -11.28 -15.29 28.02
C MET A 1 -12.00 -14.97 26.71
N PRO A 2 -12.92 -14.01 26.65
CA PRO A 2 -13.56 -13.65 25.39
C PRO A 2 -12.48 -13.09 24.47
N THR A 3 -12.20 -13.78 23.37
CA THR A 3 -11.31 -13.26 22.33
C THR A 3 -11.93 -11.98 21.79
N SER A 4 -11.19 -10.88 21.88
CA SER A 4 -11.59 -9.61 21.26
C SER A 4 -11.97 -9.86 19.79
N ASN A 5 -13.15 -9.40 19.37
CA ASN A 5 -13.61 -9.46 17.97
C ASN A 5 -12.67 -8.73 16.99
N ASN A 6 -11.64 -8.04 17.47
CA ASN A 6 -10.65 -7.31 16.69
C ASN A 6 -9.26 -7.37 17.37
N PRO A 7 -8.52 -8.48 17.19
CA PRO A 7 -7.23 -8.67 17.83
C PRO A 7 -6.19 -7.66 17.30
N PRO A 8 -5.06 -7.50 18.01
CA PRO A 8 -3.94 -6.70 17.54
C PRO A 8 -3.45 -7.12 16.15
N PHE A 9 -2.87 -6.17 15.41
CA PHE A 9 -2.26 -6.47 14.13
C PHE A 9 -1.02 -7.36 14.35
N PRO A 10 -0.87 -8.50 13.65
CA PRO A 10 0.21 -9.45 13.89
C PRO A 10 1.60 -8.80 13.87
N ALA A 11 2.47 -9.14 14.83
CA ALA A 11 3.79 -8.53 14.96
C ALA A 11 4.64 -8.67 13.68
N ALA A 12 4.58 -9.81 13.01
CA ALA A 12 5.26 -10.01 11.72
C ALA A 12 4.76 -9.06 10.62
N LEU A 13 3.44 -8.80 10.57
CA LEU A 13 2.88 -7.84 9.63
C LEU A 13 3.21 -6.39 10.02
N ARG A 14 3.33 -6.10 11.32
CA ARG A 14 3.82 -4.78 11.77
C ARG A 14 5.27 -4.55 11.34
N LEU A 15 6.14 -5.54 11.52
CA LEU A 15 7.53 -5.47 11.05
C LEU A 15 7.57 -5.29 9.53
N PHE A 16 6.77 -6.05 8.80
CA PHE A 16 6.62 -5.90 7.36
C PHE A 16 6.15 -4.47 6.98
N SER A 17 5.13 -3.92 7.66
CA SER A 17 4.67 -2.54 7.44
C SER A 17 5.77 -1.51 7.72
N VAL A 18 6.62 -1.71 8.74
CA VAL A 18 7.77 -0.83 8.99
C VAL A 18 8.76 -0.87 7.82
N VAL A 19 9.07 -2.08 7.32
CA VAL A 19 9.93 -2.23 6.13
C VAL A 19 9.32 -1.55 4.90
N VAL A 20 8.02 -1.71 4.69
CA VAL A 20 7.28 -1.03 3.61
C VAL A 20 7.38 0.49 3.75
N ILE A 21 7.17 1.04 4.95
CA ILE A 21 7.31 2.49 5.21
C ILE A 21 8.71 2.98 4.82
N ILE A 22 9.77 2.26 5.17
CA ILE A 22 11.15 2.62 4.81
C ILE A 22 11.32 2.73 3.29
N VAL A 23 10.73 1.79 2.54
CA VAL A 23 10.76 1.83 1.07
C VAL A 23 9.91 2.98 0.53
N LEU A 24 8.74 3.22 1.13
CA LEU A 24 7.85 4.31 0.73
C LEU A 24 8.45 5.69 0.95
N ILE A 25 9.40 5.87 1.88
CA ILE A 25 10.17 7.12 2.01
C ILE A 25 10.92 7.45 0.71
N VAL A 26 11.48 6.44 0.03
CA VAL A 26 12.14 6.63 -1.27
C VAL A 26 11.11 7.08 -2.32
N GLY A 27 9.93 6.44 -2.33
CA GLY A 27 8.82 6.82 -3.20
C GLY A 27 8.32 8.25 -2.93
N ALA A 28 8.09 8.62 -1.67
CA ALA A 28 7.71 9.96 -1.24
C ALA A 28 8.76 11.01 -1.62
N GLY A 29 10.04 10.61 -1.70
CA GLY A 29 11.10 11.46 -2.22
C GLY A 29 10.91 11.90 -3.68
N LEU A 30 10.15 11.15 -4.51
CA LEU A 30 9.73 11.64 -5.83
C LEU A 30 8.78 12.85 -5.73
N PHE A 31 8.00 12.93 -4.64
CA PHE A 31 7.18 14.09 -4.35
C PHE A 31 8.03 15.20 -3.78
N PHE A 32 8.73 15.02 -2.67
CA PHE A 32 9.37 16.13 -1.97
C PHE A 32 10.71 16.58 -2.56
N VAL A 33 11.53 15.65 -3.04
CA VAL A 33 12.91 15.87 -3.50
C VAL A 33 13.22 15.16 -4.83
N PRO A 34 12.42 15.39 -5.90
CA PRO A 34 12.53 14.66 -7.17
C PRO A 34 13.91 14.76 -7.83
N VAL A 35 14.64 15.86 -7.63
CA VAL A 35 15.98 16.05 -8.20
C VAL A 35 16.96 14.98 -7.71
N LEU A 36 16.80 14.51 -6.47
CA LEU A 36 17.65 13.46 -5.90
C LEU A 36 17.15 12.06 -6.26
N VAL A 37 15.85 11.84 -6.29
CA VAL A 37 15.28 10.49 -6.44
C VAL A 37 15.13 10.08 -7.89
N LYS A 38 14.69 10.97 -8.79
CA LYS A 38 14.44 10.64 -10.20
C LYS A 38 15.65 10.02 -10.92
N PRO A 39 16.90 10.51 -10.75
CA PRO A 39 18.06 9.89 -11.39
C PRO A 39 18.32 8.45 -10.90
N ARG A 40 17.89 8.11 -9.68
CA ARG A 40 18.08 6.80 -9.04
C ARG A 40 16.90 5.85 -9.26
N TRP A 41 15.83 6.35 -9.87
CA TRP A 41 14.63 5.58 -10.16
C TRP A 41 14.91 4.48 -11.20
N PRO A 42 14.19 3.35 -11.20
CA PRO A 42 14.51 2.21 -12.06
C PRO A 42 14.28 2.46 -13.56
N TRP A 43 13.45 3.45 -13.90
CA TRP A 43 13.17 3.89 -15.26
C TRP A 43 13.09 5.43 -15.34
N ALA A 44 13.07 5.98 -16.55
CA ALA A 44 12.95 7.41 -16.78
C ALA A 44 11.53 7.93 -16.43
N VAL A 45 11.45 8.99 -15.62
CA VAL A 45 10.18 9.54 -15.13
C VAL A 45 10.06 11.01 -15.52
N THR A 46 8.93 11.40 -16.12
CA THR A 46 8.62 12.82 -16.39
C THR A 46 8.37 13.59 -15.08
N PRO A 47 8.49 14.93 -15.05
CA PRO A 47 8.27 15.73 -13.84
C PRO A 47 6.90 15.50 -13.19
N PHE A 48 5.84 15.49 -14.01
CA PHE A 48 4.49 15.22 -13.53
C PHE A 48 4.36 13.81 -12.94
N ASN A 49 4.78 12.77 -13.67
CA ASN A 49 4.69 11.38 -13.20
C ASN A 49 5.46 11.14 -11.91
N ALA A 50 6.61 11.81 -11.72
CA ALA A 50 7.36 11.73 -10.47
C ALA A 50 6.55 12.27 -9.27
N ARG A 51 5.96 13.46 -9.39
CA ARG A 51 5.12 14.02 -8.31
C ARG A 51 3.87 13.15 -8.12
N PHE A 52 3.24 12.70 -9.19
CA PHE A 52 2.08 11.82 -9.11
C PHE A 52 2.40 10.54 -8.32
N LEU A 53 3.41 9.78 -8.72
CA LEU A 53 3.85 8.56 -8.02
C LEU A 53 4.26 8.84 -6.57
N GLY A 54 5.00 9.93 -6.34
CA GLY A 54 5.41 10.31 -5.00
C GLY A 54 4.21 10.63 -4.08
N GLY A 55 3.15 11.22 -4.63
CA GLY A 55 1.89 11.44 -3.90
C GLY A 55 1.24 10.13 -3.49
N PHE A 56 1.13 9.16 -4.40
CA PHE A 56 0.62 7.82 -4.09
C PHE A 56 1.41 7.13 -2.97
N TYR A 57 2.74 7.10 -3.09
CA TYR A 57 3.58 6.47 -2.07
C TYR A 57 3.52 7.20 -0.73
N THR A 58 3.38 8.52 -0.73
CA THR A 58 3.20 9.32 0.49
C THR A 58 1.87 8.97 1.17
N ALA A 59 0.78 8.87 0.40
CA ALA A 59 -0.53 8.49 0.93
C ALA A 59 -0.49 7.09 1.56
N GLU A 60 0.10 6.11 0.87
CA GLU A 60 0.29 4.76 1.40
C GLU A 60 1.12 4.77 2.69
N MET A 61 2.20 5.57 2.73
CA MET A 61 3.06 5.69 3.91
C MET A 61 2.29 6.17 5.13
N VAL A 62 1.42 7.18 4.97
CA VAL A 62 0.56 7.70 6.04
C VAL A 62 -0.43 6.63 6.53
N VAL A 63 -1.05 5.89 5.61
CA VAL A 63 -1.97 4.80 5.95
C VAL A 63 -1.25 3.69 6.72
N MET A 64 -0.04 3.30 6.30
CA MET A 64 0.78 2.31 6.99
C MET A 64 1.21 2.78 8.38
N ALA A 65 1.58 4.05 8.53
CA ALA A 65 1.92 4.63 9.82
C ALA A 65 0.72 4.65 10.78
N ALA A 66 -0.46 5.07 10.29
CA ALA A 66 -1.71 5.03 11.05
C ALA A 66 -2.07 3.60 11.47
N LEU A 67 -1.87 2.61 10.59
CA LEU A 67 -2.08 1.20 10.90
C LEU A 67 -1.19 0.71 12.07
N LEU A 68 0.08 1.12 12.10
CA LEU A 68 1.00 0.78 13.19
C LEU A 68 0.58 1.40 14.53
N GLY A 69 0.00 2.61 14.50
CA GLY A 69 -0.54 3.29 15.67
C GLY A 69 -1.84 2.66 16.18
N TRP A 70 -2.81 2.40 15.31
CA TRP A 70 -4.09 1.79 15.69
C TRP A 70 -3.95 0.33 16.11
N ASN A 71 -3.05 -0.41 15.46
CA ASN A 71 -2.70 -1.79 15.78
C ASN A 71 -3.94 -2.71 15.91
N ARG A 72 -4.83 -2.68 14.91
CA ARG A 72 -6.05 -3.48 14.86
C ARG A 72 -6.13 -4.32 13.58
N TRP A 73 -6.57 -5.57 13.72
CA TRP A 73 -6.70 -6.51 12.61
C TRP A 73 -7.71 -6.07 11.55
N SER A 74 -8.87 -5.52 11.94
CA SER A 74 -9.93 -5.12 11.00
C SER A 74 -9.45 -4.08 9.96
N PRO A 75 -8.94 -2.90 10.33
CA PRO A 75 -8.38 -1.96 9.36
C PRO A 75 -7.10 -2.51 8.69
N GLY A 76 -6.27 -3.25 9.43
CA GLY A 76 -5.06 -3.85 8.87
C GLY A 76 -5.31 -4.86 7.77
N ARG A 77 -6.38 -5.66 7.86
CA ARG A 77 -6.79 -6.60 6.82
C ARG A 77 -7.20 -5.86 5.56
N LEU A 78 -7.94 -4.74 5.68
CA LEU A 78 -8.33 -3.92 4.55
C LEU A 78 -7.09 -3.37 3.83
N VAL A 79 -6.18 -2.73 4.58
CA VAL A 79 -4.93 -2.19 4.04
C VAL A 79 -4.08 -3.29 3.40
N LEU A 80 -4.03 -4.49 4.00
CA LEU A 80 -3.30 -5.63 3.45
C LEU A 80 -3.89 -6.11 2.11
N VAL A 81 -5.22 -6.14 1.96
CA VAL A 81 -5.88 -6.47 0.68
C VAL A 81 -5.58 -5.40 -0.37
N MET A 82 -5.68 -4.12 -0.01
CA MET A 82 -5.35 -3.01 -0.91
C MET A 82 -3.90 -3.08 -1.39
N ALA A 83 -2.96 -3.31 -0.47
CA ALA A 83 -1.54 -3.46 -0.78
C ALA A 83 -1.28 -4.69 -1.66
N PHE A 84 -1.95 -5.83 -1.42
CA PHE A 84 -1.83 -7.02 -2.26
C PHE A 84 -2.29 -6.75 -3.69
N ILE A 85 -3.47 -6.16 -3.88
CA ILE A 85 -4.00 -5.83 -5.21
C ILE A 85 -3.07 -4.86 -5.92
N PHE A 86 -2.66 -3.78 -5.26
CA PHE A 86 -1.74 -2.79 -5.82
C PHE A 86 -0.42 -3.43 -6.25
N THR A 87 0.22 -4.21 -5.37
CA THR A 87 1.52 -4.83 -5.66
C THR A 87 1.42 -5.87 -6.76
N VAL A 88 0.33 -6.64 -6.86
CA VAL A 88 0.07 -7.55 -7.99
C VAL A 88 -0.05 -6.77 -9.30
N ILE A 89 -0.86 -5.72 -9.34
CA ILE A 89 -1.05 -4.90 -10.55
C ILE A 89 0.29 -4.30 -10.98
N VAL A 90 1.04 -3.70 -10.06
CA VAL A 90 2.34 -3.09 -10.36
C VAL A 90 3.37 -4.14 -10.80
N SER A 91 3.40 -5.32 -10.17
CA SER A 91 4.27 -6.42 -10.61
C SER A 91 3.95 -6.87 -12.03
N VAL A 92 2.67 -7.12 -12.33
CA VAL A 92 2.23 -7.53 -13.68
C VAL A 92 2.56 -6.44 -14.70
N ALA A 93 2.24 -5.17 -14.40
CA ALA A 93 2.58 -4.05 -15.27
C ALA A 93 4.10 -3.93 -15.50
N SER A 94 4.91 -4.19 -14.48
CA SER A 94 6.37 -4.17 -14.58
C SER A 94 6.90 -5.28 -15.50
N PHE A 95 6.31 -6.47 -15.45
CA PHE A 95 6.66 -7.58 -16.37
C PHE A 95 6.23 -7.32 -17.81
N ILE A 96 5.08 -6.70 -18.03
CA ILE A 96 4.63 -6.30 -19.37
C ILE A 96 5.55 -5.23 -19.97
N ASN A 97 6.10 -4.36 -19.12
CA ASN A 97 6.87 -3.18 -19.52
C ASN A 97 8.37 -3.28 -19.21
N LEU A 98 8.95 -4.49 -19.29
CA LEU A 98 10.37 -4.74 -18.97
C LEU A 98 11.34 -3.84 -19.75
N GLY A 99 10.99 -3.45 -20.99
CA GLY A 99 11.81 -2.60 -21.84
C GLY A 99 12.10 -1.20 -21.28
N TYR A 100 11.34 -0.72 -20.30
CA TYR A 100 11.59 0.58 -19.65
C TYR A 100 12.67 0.52 -18.54
N PHE A 101 12.98 -0.67 -18.03
CA PHE A 101 13.91 -0.85 -16.93
C PHE A 101 15.34 -0.98 -17.43
N ASN A 102 16.26 -0.21 -16.85
CA ASN A 102 17.69 -0.36 -17.13
C ASN A 102 18.34 -1.35 -16.14
N PHE A 103 18.40 -2.62 -16.53
CA PHE A 103 18.93 -3.73 -15.71
C PHE A 103 20.45 -3.72 -15.50
N GLU A 104 21.21 -2.82 -16.15
CA GLU A 104 22.62 -2.58 -15.83
C GLU A 104 22.77 -1.96 -14.43
N ARG A 105 21.70 -1.36 -13.90
CA ARG A 105 21.64 -0.73 -12.59
C ARG A 105 21.01 -1.67 -11.56
N LYS A 106 21.35 -1.48 -10.29
CA LYS A 106 20.76 -2.24 -9.17
C LYS A 106 19.29 -1.87 -8.87
N ALA A 107 18.82 -0.70 -9.32
CA ALA A 107 17.51 -0.17 -8.95
C ALA A 107 16.33 -1.02 -9.46
N PRO A 108 16.29 -1.50 -10.72
CA PRO A 108 15.25 -2.44 -11.17
C PRO A 108 15.21 -3.74 -10.37
N TRP A 109 16.36 -4.32 -10.05
CA TRP A 109 16.40 -5.55 -9.26
C TRP A 109 15.78 -5.37 -7.87
N LEU A 110 16.11 -4.25 -7.21
CA LEU A 110 15.50 -3.87 -5.93
C LEU A 110 13.99 -3.63 -6.08
N TRP A 111 13.56 -2.99 -7.17
CA TRP A 111 12.14 -2.80 -7.48
C TRP A 111 11.40 -4.14 -7.56
N PHE A 112 11.85 -5.07 -8.40
CA PHE A 112 11.22 -6.39 -8.52
C PHE A 112 11.24 -7.15 -7.20
N LEU A 113 12.35 -7.11 -6.45
CA LEU A 113 12.45 -7.75 -5.14
C LEU A 113 11.38 -7.21 -4.17
N VAL A 114 11.24 -5.88 -4.06
CA VAL A 114 10.27 -5.24 -3.16
C VAL A 114 8.84 -5.63 -3.53
N TYR A 115 8.47 -5.51 -4.81
CA TYR A 115 7.08 -5.76 -5.23
C TYR A 115 6.73 -7.25 -5.15
N LEU A 116 7.60 -8.15 -5.61
CA LEU A 116 7.34 -9.58 -5.55
C LEU A 116 7.34 -10.12 -4.11
N ALA A 117 8.26 -9.64 -3.27
CA ALA A 117 8.24 -9.97 -1.84
C ALA A 117 6.95 -9.47 -1.18
N SER A 118 6.49 -8.27 -1.53
CA SER A 118 5.24 -7.72 -1.00
C SER A 118 4.02 -8.54 -1.43
N VAL A 119 3.95 -8.98 -2.69
CA VAL A 119 2.91 -9.90 -3.18
C VAL A 119 2.94 -11.22 -2.40
N ALA A 120 4.12 -11.82 -2.24
CA ALA A 120 4.28 -13.09 -1.54
C ALA A 120 3.89 -13.00 -0.07
N VAL A 121 4.38 -11.99 0.65
CA VAL A 121 4.10 -11.80 2.08
C VAL A 121 2.62 -11.50 2.29
N SER A 122 2.06 -10.50 1.60
CA SER A 122 0.66 -10.13 1.76
C SER A 122 -0.28 -11.26 1.33
N GLY A 123 0.00 -11.93 0.22
CA GLY A 123 -0.75 -13.11 -0.25
C GLY A 123 -0.72 -14.27 0.75
N LEU A 124 0.44 -14.59 1.33
CA LEU A 124 0.58 -15.63 2.35
C LEU A 124 -0.23 -15.31 3.60
N PHE A 125 -0.18 -14.07 4.09
CA PHE A 125 -0.94 -13.67 5.27
C PHE A 125 -2.45 -13.63 5.02
N LEU A 126 -2.89 -13.16 3.85
CA LEU A 126 -4.31 -13.20 3.46
C LEU A 126 -4.81 -14.64 3.32
N TRP A 127 -4.01 -15.52 2.71
CA TRP A 127 -4.33 -16.94 2.59
C TRP A 127 -4.43 -17.62 3.97
N ARG A 128 -3.48 -17.38 4.87
CA ARG A 128 -3.53 -17.87 6.26
C ARG A 128 -4.72 -17.33 7.04
N ALA A 129 -5.14 -16.11 6.75
CA ALA A 129 -6.25 -15.45 7.42
C ALA A 129 -7.61 -15.66 6.76
N ARG A 130 -7.71 -16.43 5.67
CA ARG A 130 -8.96 -16.62 4.90
C ARG A 130 -10.11 -17.20 5.72
N ALA A 131 -9.80 -18.02 6.71
CA ALA A 131 -10.77 -18.66 7.60
C ALA A 131 -11.18 -17.75 8.78
N ARG A 132 -10.57 -16.57 8.95
CA ARG A 132 -10.91 -15.67 10.05
C ARG A 132 -12.22 -14.93 9.73
N PRO A 133 -13.21 -14.94 10.64
CA PRO A 133 -14.41 -14.14 10.49
C PRO A 133 -14.06 -12.65 10.31
N SER A 134 -14.82 -11.95 9.47
CA SER A 134 -14.74 -10.50 9.43
C SER A 134 -15.10 -9.92 10.80
N ALA A 135 -14.33 -8.94 11.27
CA ALA A 135 -14.67 -8.24 12.49
C ALA A 135 -16.06 -7.61 12.32
N LYS A 136 -16.91 -7.68 13.37
CA LYS A 136 -18.21 -7.02 13.33
C LYS A 136 -18.00 -5.53 13.07
N GLY A 137 -18.64 -5.02 12.02
CA GLY A 137 -18.61 -3.61 11.67
C GLY A 137 -19.16 -2.75 12.81
N VAL A 138 -18.66 -1.52 12.92
CA VAL A 138 -19.24 -0.52 13.81
C VAL A 138 -20.52 0.00 13.17
N THR A 139 -21.59 0.13 13.96
CA THR A 139 -22.81 0.80 13.50
C THR A 139 -22.52 2.27 13.28
N LEU A 140 -22.54 2.73 12.03
CA LEU A 140 -22.37 4.14 11.70
C LEU A 140 -23.50 4.98 12.30
N ASN A 141 -23.17 6.15 12.84
CA ASN A 141 -24.16 7.18 13.22
C ASN A 141 -24.97 7.58 11.96
N PRO A 142 -26.29 7.83 12.07
CA PRO A 142 -27.14 8.30 10.97
C PRO A 142 -26.52 9.40 10.08
N ALA A 143 -25.81 10.37 10.65
CA ALA A 143 -25.15 11.42 9.87
C ALA A 143 -24.09 10.86 8.90
N TRP A 144 -23.25 9.96 9.38
CA TRP A 144 -22.23 9.29 8.57
C TRP A 144 -22.82 8.32 7.54
N ARG A 145 -23.99 7.72 7.81
CA ARG A 145 -24.69 6.88 6.82
C ARG A 145 -25.19 7.67 5.62
N GLY A 146 -25.56 8.94 5.81
CA GLY A 146 -25.95 9.83 4.72
C GLY A 146 -24.74 10.41 3.97
N TYR A 147 -23.69 10.77 4.69
CA TYR A 147 -22.50 11.41 4.12
C TYR A 147 -21.66 10.46 3.24
N MET A 148 -21.36 9.25 3.73
CA MET A 148 -20.44 8.32 3.05
C MET A 148 -20.87 7.95 1.61
N PRO A 149 -22.16 7.68 1.32
CA PRO A 149 -22.59 7.42 -0.06
C PRO A 149 -22.47 8.65 -0.96
N VAL A 150 -22.72 9.85 -0.43
CA VAL A 150 -22.60 11.11 -1.18
C VAL A 150 -21.14 11.36 -1.54
N GLU A 151 -20.23 11.22 -0.57
CA GLU A 151 -18.79 11.31 -0.80
C GLU A 151 -18.35 10.28 -1.86
N SER A 152 -18.80 9.03 -1.74
CA SER A 152 -18.47 7.95 -2.67
C SER A 152 -18.97 8.25 -4.10
N ALA A 153 -20.18 8.80 -4.24
CA ALA A 153 -20.76 9.19 -5.53
C ALA A 153 -20.00 10.36 -6.15
N ILE A 154 -19.65 11.38 -5.35
CA ILE A 154 -18.86 12.52 -5.83
C ILE A 154 -17.49 12.06 -6.32
N LEU A 155 -16.78 11.25 -5.53
CA LEU A 155 -15.47 10.73 -5.91
C LEU A 155 -15.54 9.82 -7.15
N GLY A 156 -16.59 9.00 -7.26
CA GLY A 156 -16.78 8.11 -8.41
C GLY A 156 -17.25 8.82 -9.70
N LEU A 157 -17.86 10.00 -9.60
CA LEU A 157 -18.23 10.82 -10.77
C LEU A 157 -17.10 11.75 -11.22
N TYR A 158 -16.22 12.16 -10.29
CA TYR A 158 -15.08 13.01 -10.59
C TYR A 158 -13.89 12.22 -11.17
N GLY A 159 -13.66 11.00 -10.67
CA GLY A 159 -12.59 10.10 -11.12
C GLY A 159 -12.94 9.34 -12.38
#